data_AF-A0A1J5I0N0-F1
#
_entry.id   AF-A0A1J5I0N0-F1
#
_cell.length_a   1.000
_cell.length_b   1.000
_cell.length_c   1.000
_cell.angle_alpha   90.00
_cell.angle_beta   90.00
_cell.angle_gamma   90.00
#
_symmetry.space_group_name_H-M   'P 1'
#
loop_
_entity.id
_entity.type
_entity.pdbx_description
1 polymer ?
#
loop_
_entity_poly.entity_id
_entity_poly.type
_entity_poly.pdbx_seq_one_letter_code
_entity_poly.pdbx_strand_id
1 'polypeptide(L)'
;MDMTKNPAAHAAAHTKPKSLPGEPHNRDMSNPGEIWGFVLAVVLIAVLGAGFLLNGLAGVGIVMVAIVPVVYIVLITISVGR
;
A
#
# COMPACT_ATOMS: atom_id res chain seq x y z
N MET A 1 -22.01 52.99 -0.87
CA MET A 1 -20.58 52.66 -0.98
C MET A 1 -20.47 51.15 -0.97
N ASP A 2 -20.36 50.56 -2.15
CA ASP A 2 -20.34 49.12 -2.40
C ASP A 2 -19.18 48.42 -1.70
N MET A 3 -19.50 47.55 -0.74
CA MET A 3 -18.56 46.68 -0.05
C MET A 3 -18.30 45.37 -0.81
N THR A 4 -18.52 45.34 -2.13
CA THR A 4 -18.38 44.14 -2.98
C THR A 4 -17.03 44.05 -3.70
N LYS A 5 -16.08 44.94 -3.39
CA LYS A 5 -14.73 44.96 -3.98
C LYS A 5 -13.62 44.70 -2.96
N ASN A 6 -13.78 43.69 -2.11
CA ASN A 6 -12.64 43.17 -1.37
C ASN A 6 -12.10 41.89 -2.04
N PRO A 7 -11.03 41.97 -2.85
CA PRO A 7 -10.44 40.80 -3.49
C PRO A 7 -9.86 39.79 -2.48
N ALA A 8 -9.69 40.18 -1.21
CA ALA A 8 -9.22 39.28 -0.15
C ALA A 8 -10.27 38.22 0.28
N ALA A 9 -11.57 38.50 0.11
CA ALA A 9 -12.63 37.55 0.48
C ALA A 9 -12.71 36.38 -0.51
N HIS A 10 -12.30 36.58 -1.76
CA HIS A 10 -12.27 35.54 -2.80
C HIS A 10 -11.01 34.65 -2.74
N ALA A 11 -9.96 35.07 -2.02
CA ALA A 11 -8.71 34.30 -1.89
C ALA A 11 -8.75 33.24 -0.79
N ALA A 12 -9.65 33.38 0.20
CA ALA A 12 -9.71 32.50 1.37
C ALA A 12 -10.39 31.13 1.10
N ALA A 13 -11.00 30.93 -0.07
CA ALA A 13 -11.72 29.70 -0.40
C ALA A 13 -10.86 28.61 -1.07
N HIS A 14 -9.58 28.88 -1.36
CA HIS A 14 -8.74 27.99 -2.18
C HIS A 14 -7.43 27.54 -1.52
N THR A 15 -7.25 27.71 -0.22
CA THR A 15 -6.10 27.12 0.48
C THR A 15 -6.48 25.75 1.04
N LYS A 16 -6.15 24.69 0.27
CA LYS A 16 -6.13 23.31 0.75
C LYS A 16 -5.42 23.31 2.13
N PRO A 17 -6.02 22.76 3.20
CA PRO A 17 -5.42 22.81 4.51
C PRO A 17 -4.05 22.13 4.44
N LYS A 18 -3.01 22.87 4.81
CA LYS A 18 -1.65 22.36 4.93
C LYS A 18 -1.66 21.44 6.14
N SER A 19 -1.70 20.14 5.90
CA SER A 19 -1.64 19.10 6.94
C SER A 19 -0.47 19.40 7.87
N LEU A 20 -0.74 19.39 9.17
CA LEU A 20 0.24 19.71 10.20
C LEU A 20 1.27 18.57 10.28
N PRO A 21 2.58 18.88 10.43
CA PRO A 21 3.58 17.86 10.66
C PRO A 21 3.35 17.25 12.05
N GLY A 22 2.68 16.10 12.08
CA GLY A 22 2.29 15.42 13.32
C GLY A 22 0.90 14.80 13.30
N GLU A 23 0.10 15.00 12.24
CA GLU A 23 -1.11 14.20 12.06
C GLU A 23 -0.71 12.72 11.96
N PRO A 24 -1.25 11.82 12.82
CA PRO A 24 -1.05 10.40 12.64
C PRO A 24 -1.54 10.10 11.24
N HIS A 25 -0.66 9.55 10.41
CA HIS A 25 -0.97 9.10 9.06
C HIS A 25 -2.14 8.12 9.20
N ASN A 26 -3.36 8.63 9.06
CA ASN A 26 -4.57 7.86 9.06
C ASN A 26 -4.43 7.01 7.80
N ARG A 27 -3.91 5.79 7.97
CA ARG A 27 -3.73 4.84 6.89
C ARG A 27 -5.09 4.72 6.25
N ASP A 28 -5.23 5.27 5.05
CA ASP A 28 -6.46 5.25 4.29
C ASP A 28 -6.80 3.77 4.03
N MET A 29 -7.54 3.17 4.97
CA MET A 29 -8.05 1.80 4.93
C MET A 29 -9.02 1.59 3.74
N SER A 30 -9.28 2.63 2.95
CA SER A 30 -10.08 2.63 1.74
C SER A 30 -9.31 2.22 0.49
N ASN A 31 -7.99 2.03 0.55
CA ASN A 31 -7.23 1.49 -0.58
C ASN A 31 -7.36 -0.04 -0.63
N PRO A 32 -8.08 -0.61 -1.62
CA PRO A 32 -8.19 -2.06 -1.75
C PRO A 32 -6.80 -2.71 -1.91
N GLY A 33 -5.84 -1.99 -2.51
CA GLY A 33 -4.46 -2.47 -2.65
C GLY A 33 -3.72 -2.74 -1.34
N GLU A 34 -4.00 -1.98 -0.28
CA GLU A 34 -3.32 -2.18 1.02
C GLU A 34 -3.85 -3.44 1.73
N ILE A 35 -5.15 -3.70 1.58
CA ILE A 35 -5.81 -4.92 2.08
C ILE A 35 -5.27 -6.15 1.33
N TRP A 36 -5.17 -6.09 0.00
CA TRP A 36 -4.60 -7.19 -0.80
C TRP A 36 -3.13 -7.44 -0.48
N GLY A 37 -2.34 -6.39 -0.23
CA GLY A 37 -0.94 -6.51 0.20
C GLY A 37 -0.80 -7.23 1.55
N PHE A 38 -1.66 -6.89 2.51
CA PHE A 38 -1.67 -7.55 3.82
C PHE A 38 -2.08 -9.04 3.71
N VAL A 39 -3.11 -9.34 2.92
CA VAL A 39 -3.54 -10.72 2.68
C VAL A 39 -2.43 -11.54 2.03
N LEU A 40 -1.74 -10.99 1.02
CA LEU A 40 -0.61 -11.66 0.38
C LEU A 40 0.51 -11.96 1.38
N ALA A 41 0.85 -11.01 2.26
CA ALA A 41 1.87 -11.18 3.27
C ALA A 41 1.52 -12.31 4.26
N VAL A 42 0.28 -12.36 4.74
CA VAL A 42 -0.17 -13.42 5.66
C VAL A 42 -0.11 -14.79 4.99
N VAL A 43 -0.54 -14.88 3.72
CA VAL A 43 -0.47 -16.13 2.94
C VAL A 43 0.99 -16.58 2.76
N LEU A 44 1.90 -15.67 2.43
CA LEU A 44 3.32 -15.98 2.30
C LEU A 44 3.91 -16.55 3.59
N ILE A 45 3.60 -15.94 4.73
CA ILE A 45 4.07 -16.42 6.04
C ILE A 45 3.50 -17.81 6.33
N ALA A 46 2.22 -18.04 6.07
CA ALA A 46 1.59 -19.34 6.29
C ALA A 46 2.21 -20.45 5.42
N VAL A 47 2.48 -20.16 4.14
CA VAL A 47 3.12 -21.11 3.22
C VAL A 47 4.58 -21.38 3.62
N LEU A 48 5.34 -20.35 4.00
CA LEU A 48 6.70 -20.54 4.52
C LEU A 48 6.70 -21.37 5.80
N GLY A 49 5.81 -21.07 6.74
CA GLY A 49 5.67 -21.77 8.01
C GLY A 49 5.30 -23.24 7.81
N ALA A 50 4.32 -23.52 6.94
CA ALA A 50 3.93 -24.89 6.61
C ALA A 50 5.06 -25.65 5.90
N GLY A 51 5.74 -25.02 4.94
CA GLY A 51 6.89 -25.62 4.26
C GLY A 51 8.03 -25.95 5.22
N PHE A 52 8.31 -25.06 6.18
CA PHE A 52 9.31 -25.29 7.22
C PHE A 52 8.89 -26.40 8.20
N LEU A 53 7.63 -26.44 8.65
CA LEU A 53 7.16 -27.48 9.57
C LEU A 53 7.17 -28.88 8.93
N LEU A 54 6.80 -28.99 7.65
CA LEU A 54 6.66 -30.27 6.98
C LEU A 54 8.00 -30.84 6.46
N ASN A 55 8.91 -29.98 5.98
CA ASN A 55 10.14 -30.40 5.30
C ASN A 55 11.43 -29.76 5.86
N GLY A 56 11.35 -29.00 6.96
CA GLY A 56 12.50 -28.32 7.55
C GLY A 56 13.16 -27.30 6.62
N LEU A 57 14.50 -27.22 6.64
CA LEU A 57 15.26 -26.30 5.79
C LEU A 57 15.05 -26.53 4.28
N ALA A 58 14.86 -27.80 3.88
CA ALA A 58 14.60 -28.15 2.48
C ALA A 58 13.25 -27.58 2.00
N GLY A 59 12.24 -27.55 2.89
CA GLY A 59 10.94 -26.97 2.61
C GLY A 59 11.01 -25.46 2.35
N VAL A 60 11.83 -24.74 3.12
CA VAL A 60 12.07 -23.31 2.91
C VAL A 60 12.77 -23.06 1.56
N GLY A 61 13.75 -23.90 1.21
CA GLY A 61 14.42 -23.83 -0.09
C GLY A 61 13.46 -23.97 -1.28
N ILE A 62 12.54 -24.94 -1.22
CA ILE A 62 11.54 -25.15 -2.27
C ILE A 62 10.57 -23.97 -2.35
N VAL A 63 10.10 -23.46 -1.21
CA VAL A 63 9.20 -22.30 -1.16
C VAL A 63 9.86 -21.05 -1.73
N MET A 64 11.15 -20.82 -1.46
CA MET A 64 11.90 -19.71 -2.05
C MET A 64 12.01 -19.82 -3.57
N VAL A 65 12.33 -21.00 -4.10
CA VAL A 65 12.38 -21.23 -5.55
C VAL A 65 11.00 -21.01 -6.20
N ALA A 66 9.92 -21.41 -5.52
CA ALA A 66 8.55 -21.22 -6.00
C ALA A 66 8.09 -19.75 -5.93
N ILE A 67 8.61 -18.95 -5.00
CA ILE A 67 8.26 -17.54 -4.82
C ILE A 67 8.84 -16.65 -5.92
N VAL A 68 10.04 -16.96 -6.43
CA VAL A 68 10.71 -16.15 -7.47
C VAL A 68 9.82 -15.88 -8.70
N PRO A 69 9.20 -16.89 -9.36
CA PRO A 69 8.32 -16.63 -10.49
C PRO A 69 7.05 -15.87 -10.11
N VAL A 70 6.51 -16.08 -8.89
CA VAL A 70 5.32 -15.35 -8.41
C VAL A 70 5.62 -13.87 -8.27
N VAL A 71 6.75 -13.51 -7.64
CA VAL A 71 7.20 -12.13 -7.51
C VAL A 71 7.44 -11.51 -8.88
N TYR A 72 8.03 -12.25 -9.81
CA TYR A 72 8.24 -11.78 -11.18
C TYR A 72 6.92 -11.42 -11.88
N ILE A 73 5.90 -12.29 -11.79
CA ILE A 73 4.57 -12.03 -12.35
C ILE A 73 3.91 -10.82 -11.68
N VAL A 74 3.98 -10.71 -10.36
CA VAL A 74 3.42 -9.58 -9.61
C VAL A 74 4.08 -8.27 -10.02
N LEU A 75 5.42 -8.25 -10.12
CA LEU A 75 6.18 -7.08 -10.57
C LEU A 75 5.82 -6.70 -12.01
N ILE A 76 5.70 -7.67 -12.92
CA ILE A 76 5.24 -7.41 -14.29
C ILE A 76 3.83 -6.84 -14.27
N THR A 77 2.93 -7.42 -13.50
CA THR A 77 1.53 -6.99 -13.46
C THR A 77 1.40 -5.55 -12.95
N ILE A 78 2.14 -5.20 -11.89
CA ILE A 78 2.22 -3.83 -11.39
C ILE A 78 2.95 -2.90 -12.39
N SER A 79 3.95 -3.40 -13.11
CA SER A 79 4.72 -2.58 -14.06
C SER A 79 3.97 -2.34 -15.39
N VAL A 80 3.05 -3.23 -15.77
CA VAL A 80 2.21 -3.10 -16.98
C VAL A 80 0.89 -2.39 -16.67
N GLY A 81 0.36 -2.56 -15.45
CA GLY A 81 -0.81 -1.86 -14.94
C GLY A 81 -0.43 -0.48 -14.40
N ARG A 82 -0.63 0.55 -15.23
CA ARG A 82 -0.58 1.98 -14.90
C ARG A 82 -1.06 2.34 -13.49
#